data_AF-A0A6B2TH30-F1
#
_entry.id   AF-A0A6B2TH30-F1
#
_cell.length_a   1.000
_cell.length_b   1.000
_cell.length_c   1.000
_cell.angle_alpha   90.00
_cell.angle_beta   90.00
_cell.angle_gamma   90.00
#
_symmetry.space_group_name_H-M   'P 1'
#
loop_
_entity.id
_entity.type
_entity.pdbx_description
1 polymer ?
#
loop_
_entity_poly.entity_id
_entity_poly.type
_entity_poly.pdbx_seq_one_letter_code
_entity_poly.pdbx_strand_id
1 'polypeptide(L)'
;DLVTVSYVLGELTEADRRSVVDAAADAAEQAVVVIEPGTPDGYRRVIEARDRLIAAGYRIAAPCPHSAACPIEPGTDWCHFSARVSRSSLHRQVKGGSLAYEDEKFSYVAAVRFGPDPAPTRIVRRPQIRKGQVLLDLCEPDEALRRRTVTKRHGPLYRAARDADWGDAWPPPSAE
;
A
#
# COMPACT_ATOMS: atom_id res chain seq x y z
N ASP A 1 -18.73 10.25 -7.22
CA ASP A 1 -18.25 9.18 -6.31
C ASP A 1 -16.73 9.07 -6.14
N LEU A 2 -15.98 8.53 -7.10
CA LEU A 2 -14.54 8.21 -6.97
C LEU A 2 -13.69 8.99 -7.97
N VAL A 3 -12.55 9.54 -7.52
CA VAL A 3 -11.47 10.05 -8.38
C VAL A 3 -10.23 9.19 -8.24
N THR A 4 -9.60 8.84 -9.36
CA THR A 4 -8.34 8.08 -9.39
C THR A 4 -7.22 8.88 -10.02
N VAL A 5 -6.09 8.97 -9.33
CA VAL A 5 -4.85 9.58 -9.83
C VAL A 5 -3.80 8.47 -9.92
N SER A 6 -3.50 8.00 -11.12
CA SER A 6 -2.73 6.77 -11.34
C SER A 6 -1.55 7.03 -12.25
N TYR A 7 -0.33 6.80 -11.77
CA TYR A 7 0.93 6.89 -12.53
C TYR A 7 1.10 8.20 -13.29
N VAL A 8 0.70 9.32 -12.69
CA VAL A 8 0.72 10.65 -13.33
C VAL A 8 1.40 11.70 -12.49
N LEU A 9 1.43 11.58 -11.16
CA LEU A 9 2.08 12.59 -10.32
C LEU A 9 3.56 12.64 -10.67
N GLY A 10 4.18 11.52 -11.01
CA GLY A 10 5.57 11.49 -11.46
C GLY A 10 5.92 12.38 -12.64
N GLU A 11 4.97 12.64 -13.53
CA GLU A 11 5.15 13.42 -14.75
C GLU A 11 4.92 14.93 -14.54
N LEU A 12 4.50 15.32 -13.33
CA LEU A 12 4.11 16.69 -13.00
C LEU A 12 5.18 17.41 -12.19
N THR A 13 5.18 18.75 -12.28
CA THR A 13 5.94 19.60 -11.36
C THR A 13 5.38 19.46 -9.94
N GLU A 14 6.15 19.82 -8.92
CA GLU A 14 5.68 19.77 -7.53
C GLU A 14 4.45 20.65 -7.28
N ALA A 15 4.35 21.80 -7.93
CA ALA A 15 3.17 22.65 -7.85
C ALA A 15 1.95 21.96 -8.47
N ASP A 16 2.11 21.40 -9.67
CA ASP A 16 1.02 20.74 -10.39
C ASP A 16 0.55 19.46 -9.67
N ARG A 17 1.46 18.70 -9.06
CA ARG A 17 1.09 17.54 -8.22
C ARG A 17 0.13 17.94 -7.11
N ARG A 18 0.46 18.99 -6.38
CA ARG A 18 -0.37 19.51 -5.29
C ARG A 18 -1.73 19.96 -5.80
N SER A 19 -1.75 20.74 -6.88
CA SER A 19 -2.98 21.21 -7.51
C SER A 19 -3.88 20.06 -7.98
N VAL A 20 -3.31 19.00 -8.56
CA VAL A 20 -4.07 17.82 -9.01
C VAL A 20 -4.66 17.06 -7.83
N VAL A 21 -3.91 16.87 -6.74
CA VAL A 21 -4.42 16.19 -5.54
C VAL A 21 -5.53 17.01 -4.89
N ASP A 22 -5.40 18.33 -4.81
CA ASP A 22 -6.44 19.21 -4.26
C ASP A 22 -7.70 19.17 -5.13
N ALA A 23 -7.55 19.29 -6.44
CA ALA A 23 -8.68 19.19 -7.37
C ALA A 23 -9.37 17.82 -7.29
N ALA A 24 -8.61 16.74 -7.12
CA ALA A 24 -9.17 15.41 -6.90
C ALA A 24 -9.95 15.34 -5.57
N ALA A 25 -9.43 15.96 -4.51
CA ALA A 25 -10.09 16.04 -3.21
C ALA A 25 -11.42 16.80 -3.28
N ASP A 26 -11.47 17.89 -4.05
CA ASP A 26 -12.67 18.72 -4.23
C ASP A 26 -13.70 18.05 -5.16
N ALA A 27 -13.25 17.37 -6.22
CA ALA A 27 -14.13 16.74 -7.20
C ALA A 27 -14.71 15.40 -6.71
N ALA A 28 -14.01 14.67 -5.83
CA ALA A 28 -14.49 13.39 -5.34
C ALA A 28 -15.59 13.55 -4.28
N GLU A 29 -16.74 12.95 -4.56
CA GLU A 29 -17.86 12.90 -3.61
C GLU A 29 -17.58 11.96 -2.43
N GLN A 30 -16.94 10.81 -2.68
CA GLN A 30 -16.75 9.77 -1.67
C GLN A 30 -15.29 9.38 -1.46
N ALA A 31 -14.52 9.21 -2.53
CA ALA A 31 -13.20 8.59 -2.43
C ALA A 31 -12.18 9.15 -3.44
N VAL A 32 -10.92 9.18 -3.02
CA VAL A 32 -9.76 9.43 -3.88
C VAL A 32 -8.78 8.27 -3.73
N VAL A 33 -8.32 7.73 -4.86
CA VAL A 33 -7.27 6.71 -4.91
C VAL A 33 -6.09 7.26 -5.67
N VAL A 34 -4.92 7.27 -5.04
CA VAL A 34 -3.65 7.68 -5.67
C VAL A 34 -2.73 6.48 -5.76
N ILE A 35 -2.17 6.23 -6.94
CA ILE A 35 -1.25 5.12 -7.21
C ILE A 35 -0.04 5.65 -7.97
N GLU A 36 1.17 5.29 -7.53
CA GLU A 36 2.44 5.61 -8.17
C GLU A 36 3.34 4.37 -8.22
N PRO A 37 4.41 4.37 -9.04
CA PRO A 37 5.40 3.30 -9.02
C PRO A 37 5.95 3.05 -7.60
N GLY A 38 6.22 1.79 -7.28
CA GLY A 38 6.68 1.33 -5.96
C GLY A 38 8.16 1.62 -5.71
N THR A 39 8.57 2.84 -6.01
CA THR A 39 9.92 3.39 -5.85
C THR A 39 9.96 4.37 -4.67
N PRO A 40 11.14 4.75 -4.17
CA PRO A 40 11.26 5.78 -3.14
C PRO A 40 10.58 7.10 -3.53
N ASP A 41 10.72 7.55 -4.78
CA ASP A 41 10.06 8.76 -5.27
C ASP A 41 8.55 8.63 -5.41
N GLY A 42 8.05 7.49 -5.91
CA GLY A 42 6.61 7.25 -6.00
C GLY A 42 5.95 7.19 -4.63
N TYR A 43 6.61 6.56 -3.65
CA TYR A 43 6.18 6.58 -2.25
C TYR A 43 6.13 8.01 -1.68
N ARG A 44 7.16 8.82 -1.91
CA ARG A 44 7.20 10.22 -1.43
C ARG A 44 6.00 11.01 -1.94
N ARG A 45 5.65 10.86 -3.23
CA ARG A 45 4.45 11.49 -3.81
C ARG A 45 3.15 10.97 -3.20
N VAL A 46 3.06 9.66 -2.95
CA VAL A 46 1.88 9.04 -2.33
C VAL A 46 1.68 9.52 -0.89
N ILE A 47 2.75 9.66 -0.10
CA ILE A 47 2.65 10.18 1.27
C ILE A 47 2.32 11.67 1.28
N GLU A 48 2.91 12.46 0.39
CA GLU A 48 2.50 13.86 0.23
C GLU A 48 1.00 13.97 -0.13
N ALA A 49 0.54 13.18 -1.11
CA ALA A 49 -0.87 13.16 -1.49
C ALA A 49 -1.78 12.70 -0.34
N ARG A 50 -1.36 11.67 0.41
CA ARG A 50 -2.05 11.18 1.61
C ARG A 50 -2.24 12.28 2.64
N ASP A 51 -1.19 13.02 2.96
CA ASP A 51 -1.23 14.07 3.97
C ASP A 51 -2.14 15.23 3.53
N ARG A 52 -2.13 15.57 2.23
CA ARG A 52 -3.07 16.56 1.66
C ARG A 52 -4.52 16.10 1.74
N LEU A 53 -4.80 14.84 1.40
CA LEU A 53 -6.15 14.29 1.49
C LEU A 53 -6.67 14.30 2.94
N ILE A 54 -5.83 13.94 3.90
CA ILE A 54 -6.17 14.03 5.34
C ILE A 54 -6.46 15.48 5.73
N ALA A 55 -5.62 16.43 5.32
CA ALA A 55 -5.85 17.86 5.57
C ALA A 55 -7.15 18.38 4.93
N ALA A 56 -7.58 17.80 3.81
CA ALA A 56 -8.86 18.08 3.15
C ALA A 56 -10.08 17.34 3.77
N GLY A 57 -9.89 16.70 4.93
CA GLY A 57 -10.94 16.04 5.71
C GLY A 57 -11.23 14.60 5.31
N TYR A 58 -10.37 13.96 4.51
CA TYR A 58 -10.48 12.53 4.23
C TYR A 58 -9.92 11.68 5.38
N ARG A 59 -10.42 10.44 5.48
CA ARG A 59 -9.86 9.37 6.31
C ARG A 59 -9.26 8.29 5.42
N ILE A 60 -8.16 7.69 5.86
CA ILE A 60 -7.50 6.64 5.08
C ILE A 60 -8.23 5.32 5.26
N ALA A 61 -8.69 4.73 4.16
CA ALA A 61 -9.27 3.40 4.11
C ALA A 61 -8.21 2.32 3.89
N ALA A 62 -7.19 2.63 3.08
CA ALA A 62 -6.07 1.74 2.79
C ALA A 62 -4.86 2.50 2.22
N PRO A 63 -3.64 1.93 2.21
CA PRO A 63 -3.24 0.70 2.89
C PRO A 63 -3.03 0.88 4.39
N CYS A 64 -2.76 2.11 4.83
CA CYS A 64 -2.46 2.42 6.23
C CYS A 64 -3.65 2.06 7.13
N PRO A 65 -3.40 1.48 8.32
CA PRO A 65 -4.45 1.20 9.30
C PRO A 65 -4.85 2.45 10.11
N HIS A 66 -4.27 3.61 9.79
CA HIS A 66 -4.47 4.88 10.49
C HIS A 66 -4.43 6.07 9.52
N SER A 67 -5.04 7.18 9.94
CA SER A 67 -4.94 8.51 9.30
C SER A 67 -3.92 9.43 9.98
N ALA A 68 -3.14 8.93 10.93
CA ALA A 68 -2.08 9.68 11.62
C ALA A 68 -0.77 9.75 10.79
N ALA A 69 0.34 10.27 11.32
CA ALA A 69 1.57 10.42 10.54
C ALA A 69 2.11 9.05 10.10
N CYS A 70 2.71 8.98 8.90
CA CYS A 70 3.34 7.73 8.45
C CYS A 70 4.57 7.43 9.33
N PRO A 71 4.71 6.21 9.89
CA PRO A 71 5.83 5.89 10.78
C PRO A 71 7.17 5.66 10.07
N ILE A 72 7.19 5.65 8.74
CA ILE A 72 8.43 5.56 7.96
C ILE A 72 9.06 6.94 7.89
N GLU A 73 10.28 7.06 8.43
CA GLU A 73 11.07 8.28 8.33
C GLU A 73 11.46 8.56 6.86
N PRO A 74 11.15 9.76 6.32
CA PRO A 74 11.48 10.10 4.94
C PRO A 74 12.96 9.86 4.59
N GLY A 75 13.20 9.14 3.49
CA GLY A 75 14.56 8.83 3.00
C GLY A 75 15.21 7.59 3.62
N THR A 76 14.63 7.01 4.68
CA THR A 76 15.17 5.78 5.29
C THR A 76 14.62 4.50 4.64
N ASP A 77 13.35 4.53 4.24
CA ASP A 77 12.65 3.41 3.62
C ASP A 77 11.42 3.93 2.83
N TRP A 78 10.69 3.04 2.17
CA TRP A 78 9.44 3.36 1.47
C TRP A 78 8.40 2.24 1.59
N CYS A 79 7.12 2.61 1.76
CA CYS A 79 6.02 1.65 1.72
C CYS A 79 5.57 1.42 0.28
N HIS A 80 5.58 0.17 -0.16
CA HIS A 80 5.10 -0.25 -1.48
C HIS A 80 4.52 -1.66 -1.38
N PHE A 81 3.92 -2.12 -2.47
CA PHE A 81 3.29 -3.43 -2.65
C PHE A 81 3.63 -3.98 -4.03
N SER A 82 3.16 -5.18 -4.34
CA SER A 82 3.42 -5.83 -5.62
C SER A 82 2.15 -6.47 -6.17
N ALA A 83 1.85 -6.21 -7.43
CA ALA A 83 0.79 -6.86 -8.17
C ALA A 83 1.39 -7.63 -9.34
N ARG A 84 0.93 -8.86 -9.55
CA ARG A 84 1.35 -9.63 -10.72
C ARG A 84 0.52 -9.21 -11.93
N VAL A 85 1.18 -8.70 -12.95
CA VAL A 85 0.56 -8.28 -14.22
C VAL A 85 1.07 -9.14 -15.37
N SER A 86 0.22 -9.37 -16.37
CA SER A 86 0.56 -10.21 -17.51
C SER A 86 1.47 -9.49 -18.51
N ARG A 87 2.49 -10.20 -19.01
CA ARG A 87 3.31 -9.75 -20.15
C ARG A 87 2.82 -10.38 -21.44
N SER A 88 2.44 -9.55 -22.40
CA SER A 88 2.12 -10.02 -23.76
C SER A 88 3.35 -10.61 -24.45
N SER A 89 3.13 -11.45 -25.46
CA SER A 89 4.23 -12.03 -26.26
C SER A 89 5.11 -10.97 -26.91
N LEU A 90 4.49 -9.88 -27.40
CA LEU A 90 5.21 -8.73 -27.95
C LEU A 90 6.07 -8.03 -26.89
N HIS A 91 5.52 -7.81 -25.69
CA HIS A 91 6.26 -7.16 -24.60
C HIS A 91 7.48 -7.98 -24.18
N ARG A 92 7.33 -9.32 -24.13
CA ARG A 92 8.45 -10.26 -23.89
C ARG A 92 9.53 -10.16 -24.97
N GLN A 93 9.13 -10.15 -26.25
CA GLN A 93 10.08 -10.09 -27.37
C GLN A 93 10.86 -8.76 -27.40
N VAL A 94 10.19 -7.64 -27.14
CA VAL A 94 10.81 -6.31 -27.17
C VAL A 94 11.71 -6.05 -25.95
N LYS A 95 11.32 -6.52 -24.76
CA LYS A 95 12.03 -6.26 -23.50
C LYS A 95 12.96 -7.41 -23.06
N GLY A 96 13.11 -8.45 -23.88
CA GLY A 96 13.91 -9.64 -23.53
C GLY A 96 13.37 -10.42 -22.32
N GLY A 97 12.06 -10.33 -22.05
CA GLY A 97 11.44 -11.00 -20.91
C GLY A 97 11.13 -12.47 -21.20
N SER A 98 11.58 -13.38 -20.33
CA SER A 98 11.31 -14.83 -20.46
C SER A 98 9.98 -15.25 -19.84
N LEU A 99 9.52 -14.57 -18.79
CA LEU A 99 8.28 -14.89 -18.08
C LEU A 99 7.06 -14.19 -18.68
N ALA A 100 5.91 -14.88 -18.66
CA ALA A 100 4.61 -14.36 -19.11
C ALA A 100 3.97 -13.35 -18.14
N TYR A 101 4.67 -12.97 -17.08
CA TYR A 101 4.21 -12.01 -16.09
C TYR A 101 5.38 -11.16 -15.59
N GLU A 102 5.03 -10.06 -14.94
CA GLU A 102 5.91 -9.28 -14.09
C GLU A 102 5.21 -8.92 -12.78
N ASP A 103 6.01 -8.80 -11.74
CA ASP A 103 5.57 -8.32 -10.43
C ASP A 103 5.79 -6.80 -10.43
N GLU A 104 4.76 -6.04 -10.83
CA GLU A 104 4.78 -4.59 -10.82
C GLU A 104 4.71 -4.09 -9.38
N LYS A 105 5.65 -3.22 -9.02
CA LYS A 105 5.70 -2.61 -7.69
C LYS A 105 4.96 -1.29 -7.72
N PHE A 106 4.12 -1.04 -6.73
CA PHE A 106 3.35 0.19 -6.64
C PHE A 106 3.23 0.68 -5.19
N SER A 107 3.07 1.98 -5.03
CA SER A 107 2.69 2.65 -3.78
C SER A 107 1.30 3.22 -3.98
N TYR A 108 0.45 3.19 -2.97
CA TYR A 108 -0.89 3.75 -3.09
C TYR A 108 -1.45 4.29 -1.78
N VAL A 109 -2.49 5.12 -1.91
CA VAL A 109 -3.38 5.50 -0.82
C VAL A 109 -4.82 5.53 -1.35
N ALA A 110 -5.75 5.00 -0.56
CA ALA A 110 -7.19 5.13 -0.75
C ALA A 110 -7.76 5.92 0.43
N ALA A 111 -8.27 7.11 0.15
CA ALA A 111 -8.83 8.02 1.13
C ALA A 111 -10.33 8.20 0.87
N VAL A 112 -11.14 8.27 1.93
CA VAL A 112 -12.60 8.34 1.86
C VAL A 112 -13.19 9.42 2.78
N ARG A 113 -14.39 9.91 2.46
CA ARG A 113 -15.14 10.87 3.31
C ARG A 113 -16.12 10.20 4.29
N PHE A 114 -16.44 8.93 4.10
CA PHE A 114 -17.27 8.15 5.03
C PHE A 114 -16.42 7.52 6.15
N GLY A 115 -17.03 6.73 7.04
CA GLY A 115 -16.31 5.98 8.09
C GLY A 115 -15.73 4.68 7.55
N PRO A 116 -14.42 4.61 7.23
CA PRO A 116 -13.83 3.35 6.84
C PRO A 116 -13.65 2.44 8.06
N ASP A 117 -13.48 1.14 7.78
CA ASP A 117 -12.92 0.16 8.70
C ASP A 117 -11.55 -0.29 8.15
N PRO A 118 -10.46 0.43 8.46
CA PRO A 118 -9.13 0.06 8.01
C PRO A 118 -8.71 -1.29 8.59
N ALA A 119 -7.76 -1.96 7.93
CA ALA A 119 -7.21 -3.20 8.47
C ALA A 119 -6.64 -2.99 9.90
N PRO A 120 -6.76 -3.96 10.81
CA PRO A 120 -6.21 -3.82 12.17
C PRO A 120 -4.70 -3.55 12.17
N THR A 121 -3.97 -4.23 11.30
CA THR A 121 -2.59 -3.90 10.90
C THR A 121 -2.41 -4.27 9.44
N ARG A 122 -1.38 -3.71 8.79
CA ARG A 122 -1.07 -4.00 7.38
C ARG A 122 0.29 -4.65 7.25
N ILE A 123 0.37 -5.77 6.52
CA ILE A 123 1.65 -6.39 6.15
C ILE A 123 2.35 -5.51 5.11
N VAL A 124 3.45 -4.86 5.49
CA VAL A 124 4.14 -3.88 4.64
C VAL A 124 5.34 -4.44 3.88
N ARG A 125 5.72 -5.71 4.10
CA ARG A 125 6.78 -6.41 3.37
C ARG A 125 6.35 -7.84 3.06
N ARG A 126 6.98 -8.48 2.08
CA ARG A 126 6.77 -9.90 1.81
C ARG A 126 7.03 -10.72 3.09
N PRO A 127 6.08 -11.54 3.56
CA PRO A 127 6.29 -12.42 4.71
C PRO A 127 7.55 -13.28 4.59
N GLN A 128 8.37 -13.30 5.63
CA GLN A 128 9.60 -14.12 5.63
C GLN A 128 9.31 -15.48 6.25
N ILE A 129 9.10 -16.48 5.39
CA ILE A 129 8.86 -17.86 5.82
C ILE A 129 10.20 -18.53 6.17
N ARG A 130 10.31 -19.03 7.40
CA ARG A 130 11.47 -19.80 7.90
C ARG A 130 11.02 -21.15 8.46
N LYS A 131 11.98 -22.01 8.82
CA LYS A 131 11.69 -23.30 9.45
C LYS A 131 10.95 -23.09 10.78
N GLY A 132 9.65 -23.39 10.79
CA GLY A 132 8.82 -23.35 11.99
C GLY A 132 8.30 -21.96 12.41
N GLN A 133 8.58 -20.90 11.63
CA GLN A 133 8.08 -19.56 11.91
C GLN A 133 7.92 -18.71 10.64
N VAL A 134 7.09 -17.68 10.72
CA VAL A 134 6.94 -16.62 9.72
C VAL A 134 7.19 -15.28 10.42
N LEU A 135 7.99 -14.41 9.81
CA LEU A 135 8.17 -13.03 10.26
C LEU A 135 7.34 -12.10 9.38
N LEU A 136 6.50 -11.29 10.03
CA LEU A 136 5.64 -10.29 9.38
C LEU A 136 6.11 -8.91 9.82
N ASP A 137 6.40 -8.02 8.86
CA ASP A 137 6.63 -6.60 9.14
C ASP A 137 5.30 -5.89 8.97
N LEU A 138 4.81 -5.28 10.05
CA LEU A 138 3.46 -4.73 10.18
C LEU A 138 3.52 -3.23 10.39
N CYS A 139 2.62 -2.50 9.71
CA CYS A 139 2.22 -1.16 10.12
C CYS A 139 1.01 -1.28 11.04
N GLU A 140 1.10 -0.66 12.22
CA GLU A 140 0.15 -0.75 13.31
C GLU A 140 -0.62 0.58 13.48
N PRO A 141 -1.83 0.56 14.09
CA PRO A 141 -2.69 1.75 14.15
C PRO A 141 -2.15 2.83 15.09
N ASP A 142 -1.18 2.48 15.94
CA ASP A 142 -0.48 3.37 16.87
C ASP A 142 0.80 3.97 16.29
N GLU A 143 0.85 4.13 14.97
CA GLU A 143 1.95 4.80 14.26
C GLU A 143 3.31 4.11 14.49
N ALA A 144 3.30 2.77 14.49
CA ALA A 144 4.51 1.97 14.67
C ALA A 144 4.69 0.95 13.54
N LEU A 145 5.95 0.74 13.16
CA LEU A 145 6.38 -0.43 12.40
C LEU A 145 6.91 -1.49 13.34
N ARG A 146 6.31 -2.68 13.33
CA ARG A 146 6.71 -3.79 14.20
C ARG A 146 6.89 -5.08 13.43
N ARG A 147 7.94 -5.82 13.79
CA ARG A 147 8.12 -7.19 13.31
C ARG A 147 7.45 -8.17 14.27
N ARG A 148 6.50 -8.95 13.75
CA ARG A 148 5.82 -10.01 14.49
C ARG A 148 6.29 -11.39 14.05
N THR A 149 6.65 -12.24 15.01
CA THR A 149 7.04 -13.64 14.77
C THR A 149 5.88 -14.58 15.05
N VAL A 150 5.39 -15.26 14.02
CA VAL A 150 4.34 -16.28 14.13
C VAL A 150 4.97 -17.66 14.01
N THR A 151 4.97 -18.47 15.07
CA THR A 151 5.58 -19.81 15.08
C THR A 151 4.52 -20.92 15.03
N LYS A 152 4.96 -22.16 14.77
CA LYS A 152 4.09 -23.36 14.74
C LYS A 152 3.17 -23.51 15.95
N ARG A 153 3.58 -23.03 17.13
CA ARG A 153 2.77 -23.12 18.37
C ARG A 153 1.48 -22.30 18.31
N HIS A 154 1.41 -21.31 17.40
CA HIS A 154 0.21 -20.49 17.20
C HIS A 154 -0.85 -21.18 16.30
N GLY A 155 -0.64 -22.45 15.92
CA GLY A 155 -1.67 -23.28 15.29
C GLY A 155 -2.25 -22.67 13.99
N PRO A 156 -3.57 -22.39 13.93
CA PRO A 156 -4.20 -21.79 12.74
C PRO A 156 -3.55 -20.48 12.28
N LEU A 157 -3.11 -19.61 13.20
CA LEU A 157 -2.41 -18.37 12.84
C LEU A 157 -1.09 -18.63 12.12
N TYR A 158 -0.40 -19.73 12.42
CA TYR A 158 0.82 -20.09 11.68
C TYR A 158 0.52 -20.49 10.23
N ARG A 159 -0.61 -21.18 9.99
CA ARG A 159 -1.05 -21.52 8.64
C ARG A 159 -1.41 -20.24 7.88
N ALA A 160 -2.26 -19.39 8.47
CA ALA A 160 -2.60 -18.11 7.88
C ALA A 160 -1.38 -17.22 7.61
N ALA A 161 -0.38 -17.17 8.51
CA ALA A 161 0.83 -16.40 8.26
C ALA A 161 1.66 -16.92 7.08
N ARG A 162 1.63 -18.22 6.80
CA ARG A 162 2.32 -18.81 5.65
C ARG A 162 1.62 -18.51 4.33
N ASP A 163 0.31 -18.34 4.38
CA ASP A 163 -0.55 -18.08 3.22
C ASP A 163 -0.80 -16.58 3.00
N ALA A 164 -0.38 -15.73 3.96
CA ALA A 164 -0.51 -14.29 3.87
C ALA A 164 0.42 -13.71 2.80
N ASP A 165 -0.07 -12.66 2.15
CA ASP A 165 0.62 -11.92 1.12
C ASP A 165 1.00 -10.50 1.57
N TRP A 166 1.89 -9.90 0.78
CA TRP A 166 2.30 -8.52 0.97
C TRP A 166 1.13 -7.57 0.70
N GLY A 167 0.73 -6.82 1.72
CA GLY A 167 -0.43 -5.95 1.66
C GLY A 167 -1.66 -6.52 2.33
N ASP A 168 -1.63 -7.75 2.84
CA ASP A 168 -2.76 -8.30 3.57
C ASP A 168 -3.00 -7.62 4.92
N ALA A 169 -4.25 -7.67 5.37
CA ALA A 169 -4.62 -7.32 6.74
C ALA A 169 -4.11 -8.40 7.71
N TRP A 170 -3.66 -7.98 8.89
CA TRP A 170 -3.22 -8.91 9.93
C TRP A 170 -3.72 -8.49 11.33
N PRO A 171 -4.11 -9.43 12.22
CA PRO A 171 -4.40 -10.83 11.92
C PRO A 171 -5.52 -10.96 10.88
N PRO A 172 -5.63 -12.11 10.19
CA PRO A 172 -6.79 -12.36 9.34
C PRO A 172 -8.06 -12.28 10.19
N PRO A 173 -9.19 -11.85 9.61
CA PRO A 173 -10.48 -11.93 10.30
C PRO A 173 -10.72 -13.36 10.76
N SER A 174 -11.28 -13.52 11.97
CA SER A 174 -11.74 -14.84 12.42
C SER A 174 -12.76 -15.35 11.42
N ALA A 175 -12.55 -16.55 10.87
CA ALA A 175 -13.60 -17.23 10.14
C ALA A 175 -14.76 -17.45 11.13
N GLU A 176 -15.86 -16.74 10.93
CA GLU A 176 -17.14 -17.04 11.58
C GLU A 176 -17.67 -18.40 11.13
#